data_AF-A0A0N1GTF7-F1
#
_entry.id   AF-A0A0N1GTF7-F1
#
_cell.length_a   1.000
_cell.length_b   1.000
_cell.length_c   1.000
_cell.angle_alpha   90.00
_cell.angle_beta   90.00
_cell.angle_gamma   90.00
#
_symmetry.space_group_name_H-M   'P 1'
#
loop_
_entity.id
_entity.type
_entity.pdbx_description
1 polymer ?
#
loop_
_entity_poly.entity_id
_entity_poly.type
_entity_poly.pdbx_seq_one_letter_code
_entity_poly.pdbx_strand_id
1 'polypeptide(L)'
;MRIRYAAAACAVLAVLTSSTGCTVPGAGSTGITVTEEGQPVGVLMVCHHHIDSAVLYSGDGGDESEDMGSWSRAEPATGFVTWPLRTGGGGWSVDRQPPATLERQRTYVLYGATEDNSWSTTDVSFTLAHLAALTPGRVRYFGGEVPGADDDGYLTASIEDFRADACEDD
;
A
#
# COMPACT_ATOMS: atom_id res chain seq x y z
N MET A 1 -38.62 -16.53 56.99
CA MET A 1 -37.87 -17.79 57.13
C MET A 1 -37.99 -18.59 55.82
N ARG A 2 -36.88 -18.69 55.07
CA ARG A 2 -36.50 -19.72 54.05
C ARG A 2 -37.24 -19.82 52.69
N ILE A 3 -36.56 -19.24 51.69
CA ILE A 3 -36.37 -19.57 50.25
C ILE A 3 -36.74 -21.00 49.78
N ARG A 4 -37.35 -21.13 48.56
CA ARG A 4 -36.97 -22.08 47.48
C ARG A 4 -37.35 -21.56 46.07
N TYR A 5 -36.43 -21.72 45.11
CA TYR A 5 -36.39 -21.25 43.70
C TYR A 5 -36.84 -22.33 42.68
N ALA A 6 -37.29 -21.94 41.48
CA ALA A 6 -37.12 -22.66 40.18
C ALA A 6 -37.56 -21.74 39.01
N ALA A 7 -36.64 -21.20 38.19
CA ALA A 7 -36.19 -21.71 36.87
C ALA A 7 -37.28 -21.62 35.77
N ALA A 8 -37.11 -21.02 34.59
CA ALA A 8 -35.92 -20.99 33.74
C ALA A 8 -35.89 -19.73 32.84
N ALA A 9 -34.70 -19.13 32.72
CA ALA A 9 -34.38 -18.10 31.75
C ALA A 9 -33.73 -18.77 30.52
N CYS A 10 -34.36 -18.69 29.36
CA CYS A 10 -33.71 -19.00 28.08
C CYS A 10 -32.96 -17.76 27.61
N ALA A 11 -31.73 -17.57 28.08
CA ALA A 11 -30.80 -16.62 27.50
C ALA A 11 -30.25 -17.20 26.20
N VAL A 12 -30.71 -16.66 25.07
CA VAL A 12 -30.13 -16.91 23.75
C VAL A 12 -28.81 -16.14 23.70
N LEU A 13 -27.69 -16.84 23.94
CA LEU A 13 -26.34 -16.32 23.69
C LEU A 13 -26.11 -16.29 22.18
N ALA A 14 -26.34 -15.12 21.58
CA ALA A 14 -25.85 -14.82 20.24
C ALA A 14 -24.33 -14.65 20.33
N VAL A 15 -23.60 -15.68 19.91
CA VAL A 15 -22.15 -15.61 19.72
C VAL A 15 -21.91 -14.74 18.48
N LEU A 16 -21.61 -13.47 18.70
CA LEU A 16 -21.06 -12.59 17.67
C LEU A 16 -19.64 -13.08 17.38
N THR A 17 -19.48 -13.87 16.33
CA THR A 17 -18.17 -14.16 15.74
C THR A 17 -17.68 -12.91 15.03
N SER A 18 -17.16 -11.94 15.78
CA SER A 18 -16.37 -10.86 15.23
C SER A 18 -15.08 -11.48 14.71
N SER A 19 -15.02 -11.74 13.41
CA SER A 19 -13.78 -12.03 12.70
C SER A 19 -12.88 -10.82 12.86
N THR A 20 -11.94 -10.87 13.81
CA THR A 20 -10.79 -9.98 13.82
C THR A 20 -9.96 -10.36 12.60
N GLY A 21 -10.25 -9.72 11.46
CA GLY A 21 -9.35 -9.78 10.31
C GLY A 21 -8.03 -9.21 10.78
N CYS A 22 -7.00 -10.05 10.89
CA CYS A 22 -5.65 -9.61 11.19
C CYS A 22 -5.12 -8.89 9.95
N THR A 23 -5.49 -7.61 9.79
CA THR A 23 -4.87 -6.74 8.79
C THR A 23 -3.59 -6.19 9.40
N VAL A 24 -2.54 -6.07 8.58
CA VAL A 24 -1.27 -5.51 9.04
C VAL A 24 -1.47 -4.02 9.30
N PRO A 25 -1.01 -3.48 10.44
CA PRO A 25 -1.11 -2.07 10.74
C PRO A 25 -0.41 -1.17 9.69
N GLY A 26 -1.02 -0.01 9.43
CA GLY A 26 -0.51 1.03 8.53
C GLY A 26 0.71 1.76 9.12
N ALA A 27 1.76 1.95 8.31
CA ALA A 27 2.94 2.74 8.63
C ALA A 27 3.14 3.96 7.72
N GLY A 28 2.22 4.17 6.77
CA GLY A 28 2.23 5.31 5.85
C GLY A 28 1.64 4.95 4.49
N SER A 29 2.02 5.69 3.44
CA SER A 29 1.42 5.58 2.11
C SER A 29 2.46 5.28 1.02
N THR A 30 2.08 4.41 0.08
CA THR A 30 2.80 4.19 -1.17
C THR A 30 2.18 4.99 -2.31
N GLY A 31 3.04 5.54 -3.14
CA GLY A 31 2.67 6.12 -4.42
C GLY A 31 3.58 5.68 -5.56
N ILE A 32 3.17 6.03 -6.77
CA ILE A 32 3.95 5.83 -8.00
C ILE A 32 4.04 7.14 -8.78
N THR A 33 5.24 7.44 -9.27
CA THR A 33 5.52 8.57 -10.18
C THR A 33 6.33 8.06 -11.37
N VAL A 34 6.64 8.94 -12.30
CA VAL A 34 7.54 8.68 -13.43
C VAL A 34 8.70 9.67 -13.48
N THR A 35 9.83 9.26 -14.05
CA THR A 35 10.92 10.17 -14.46
C THR A 35 10.53 10.99 -15.69
N GLU A 36 11.38 11.94 -16.10
CA GLU A 36 11.18 12.68 -17.36
C GLU A 36 11.12 11.76 -18.59
N GLU A 37 11.81 10.63 -18.55
CA GLU A 37 11.80 9.60 -19.59
C GLU A 37 10.59 8.64 -19.48
N GLY A 38 9.67 8.88 -18.54
CA GLY A 38 8.50 8.04 -18.31
C GLY A 38 8.81 6.73 -17.58
N GLN A 39 9.98 6.61 -16.93
CA GLN A 39 10.31 5.39 -16.18
C GLN A 39 9.62 5.37 -14.81
N PRO A 40 8.99 4.26 -14.39
CA PRO A 40 8.32 4.17 -13.10
C PRO A 40 9.27 4.31 -11.91
N VAL A 41 8.84 5.10 -10.93
CA VAL A 41 9.54 5.37 -9.67
C VAL A 41 8.56 5.13 -8.53
N GLY A 42 8.92 4.26 -7.60
CA GLY A 42 8.21 4.07 -6.34
C GLY A 42 8.44 5.26 -5.41
N VAL A 43 7.41 5.61 -4.66
CA VAL A 43 7.42 6.68 -3.67
C VAL A 43 6.83 6.12 -2.37
N LEU A 44 7.48 6.34 -1.24
CA LEU A 44 6.90 6.10 0.07
C LEU A 44 6.91 7.38 0.88
N MET A 45 5.85 7.61 1.63
CA MET A 45 5.87 8.45 2.81
C MET A 45 5.62 7.57 4.02
N VAL A 46 6.66 7.36 4.84
CA VAL A 46 6.54 6.58 6.09
C VAL A 46 6.21 7.54 7.23
N CYS A 47 5.07 7.32 7.87
CA CYS A 47 4.50 8.16 8.92
C CYS A 47 4.82 7.60 10.32
N HIS A 48 4.89 6.27 10.43
CA HIS A 48 5.17 5.56 11.67
C HIS A 48 6.17 4.43 11.45
N HIS A 49 6.90 4.06 12.51
CA HIS A 49 7.85 2.96 12.49
C HIS A 49 8.91 3.08 11.38
N HIS A 50 9.01 2.07 10.52
CA HIS A 50 9.94 2.01 9.41
C HIS A 50 9.43 1.07 8.33
N ILE A 51 10.00 1.21 7.13
CA ILE A 51 9.81 0.30 6.00
C ILE A 51 11.16 -0.07 5.43
N ASP A 52 11.42 -1.37 5.28
CA ASP A 52 12.67 -1.92 4.76
C ASP A 52 12.48 -2.83 3.54
N SER A 53 11.23 -3.13 3.17
CA SER A 53 10.90 -3.89 1.97
C SER A 53 9.80 -3.21 1.15
N ALA A 54 9.79 -3.48 -0.16
CA ALA A 54 8.71 -3.11 -1.05
C ALA A 54 8.48 -4.23 -2.05
N VAL A 55 7.22 -4.45 -2.42
CA VAL A 55 6.85 -5.54 -3.33
C VAL A 55 5.83 -5.05 -4.35
N LEU A 56 6.03 -5.49 -5.59
CA LEU A 56 5.16 -5.25 -6.73
C LEU A 56 4.51 -6.56 -7.13
N TYR A 57 3.18 -6.58 -7.19
CA TYR A 57 2.39 -7.69 -7.68
C TYR A 57 1.63 -7.30 -8.94
N SER A 58 1.20 -8.29 -9.70
CA SER A 58 0.14 -8.10 -10.69
C SER A 58 -1.20 -8.57 -10.17
N GLY A 59 -2.29 -7.97 -10.66
CA GLY A 59 -3.64 -8.26 -10.21
C GLY A 59 -4.12 -7.27 -9.15
N ASP A 60 -5.05 -7.71 -8.31
CA ASP A 60 -5.68 -6.96 -7.22
C ASP A 60 -5.18 -7.39 -5.82
N GLY A 61 -4.13 -8.21 -5.75
CA GLY A 61 -3.59 -8.73 -4.49
C GLY A 61 -4.27 -10.02 -4.00
N GLY A 62 -5.20 -10.63 -4.76
CA GLY A 62 -5.80 -11.93 -4.45
C GLY A 62 -4.93 -13.15 -4.82
N ASP A 63 -5.49 -14.36 -4.68
CA ASP A 63 -4.80 -15.66 -4.91
C ASP A 63 -4.20 -15.83 -6.32
N GLU A 64 -4.67 -15.05 -7.29
CA GLU A 64 -4.17 -15.06 -8.68
C GLU A 64 -3.02 -14.07 -8.91
N SER A 65 -2.61 -13.35 -7.86
CA SER A 65 -1.53 -12.35 -7.94
C SER A 65 -0.17 -13.00 -8.07
N GLU A 66 0.66 -12.42 -8.92
CA GLU A 66 2.03 -12.89 -9.14
C GLU A 66 3.04 -11.83 -8.70
N ASP A 67 4.10 -12.26 -8.00
CA ASP A 67 5.26 -11.42 -7.63
C ASP A 67 5.98 -10.92 -8.88
N MET A 68 5.84 -9.64 -9.16
CA MET A 68 6.48 -9.01 -10.31
C MET A 68 7.85 -8.45 -9.96
N GLY A 69 8.04 -7.90 -8.76
CA GLY A 69 9.30 -7.30 -8.34
C GLY A 69 9.36 -7.09 -6.84
N SER A 70 10.56 -7.02 -6.28
CA SER A 70 10.76 -6.75 -4.86
C SER A 70 12.08 -6.03 -4.62
N TRP A 71 12.08 -5.20 -3.58
CA TRP A 71 13.21 -4.38 -3.18
C TRP A 71 13.38 -4.43 -1.66
N SER A 72 14.63 -4.26 -1.22
CA SER A 72 15.00 -4.17 0.20
C SER A 72 15.88 -2.95 0.46
N ARG A 73 15.87 -2.45 1.70
CA ARG A 73 16.82 -1.43 2.19
C ARG A 73 17.52 -1.95 3.43
N ALA A 74 18.85 -1.88 3.44
CA ALA A 74 19.64 -2.18 4.63
C ALA A 74 19.42 -1.16 5.76
N GLU A 75 19.20 0.11 5.39
CA GLU A 75 18.79 1.17 6.32
C GLU A 75 17.28 1.41 6.16
N PRO A 76 16.45 1.09 7.16
CA PRO A 76 15.01 1.25 7.02
C PRO A 76 14.58 2.71 6.76
N ALA A 77 13.58 2.90 5.92
CA ALA A 77 12.98 4.19 5.63
C ALA A 77 12.06 4.63 6.78
N THR A 78 12.19 5.89 7.22
CA THR A 78 11.41 6.48 8.32
C THR A 78 10.75 7.82 7.93
N GLY A 79 10.66 8.08 6.63
CA GLY A 79 10.06 9.27 6.07
C GLY A 79 9.95 9.15 4.55
N PHE A 80 10.02 10.29 3.87
CA PHE A 80 9.90 10.32 2.40
C PHE A 80 11.10 9.67 1.70
N VAL A 81 10.85 8.67 0.87
CA VAL A 81 11.87 8.02 0.03
C VAL A 81 11.33 7.72 -1.37
N THR A 82 12.22 7.66 -2.36
CA THR A 82 11.90 7.27 -3.73
C THR A 82 12.94 6.30 -4.29
N TRP A 83 12.53 5.47 -5.24
CA TRP A 83 13.43 4.58 -5.97
C TRP A 83 12.91 4.27 -7.37
N PRO A 84 13.79 4.30 -8.40
CA PRO A 84 13.47 3.72 -9.69
C PRO A 84 13.16 2.23 -9.55
N LEU A 85 12.00 1.78 -10.02
CA LEU A 85 11.60 0.38 -9.86
C LEU A 85 12.57 -0.57 -10.57
N ARG A 86 13.10 -0.17 -11.73
CA ARG A 86 13.99 -1.03 -12.51
C ARG A 86 15.40 -1.16 -11.95
N THR A 87 15.95 -0.11 -11.35
CA THR A 87 17.37 -0.08 -10.98
C THR A 87 17.60 -0.05 -9.48
N GLY A 88 16.55 0.15 -8.69
CA GLY A 88 16.71 0.60 -7.31
C GLY A 88 17.43 1.95 -7.27
N GLY A 89 18.00 2.26 -6.11
CA GLY A 89 18.63 3.55 -5.82
C GLY A 89 18.07 4.17 -4.53
N GLY A 90 18.70 5.23 -4.04
CA GLY A 90 18.25 5.89 -2.81
C GLY A 90 18.22 4.96 -1.59
N GLY A 91 19.13 3.99 -1.52
CA GLY A 91 19.20 2.97 -0.46
C GLY A 91 18.40 1.68 -0.74
N TRP A 92 17.62 1.63 -1.83
CA TRP A 92 16.90 0.43 -2.26
C TRP A 92 17.74 -0.44 -3.19
N SER A 93 17.82 -1.73 -2.86
CA SER A 93 18.37 -2.80 -3.68
C SER A 93 17.25 -3.55 -4.40
N VAL A 94 17.52 -4.05 -5.60
CA VAL A 94 16.57 -4.90 -6.33
C VAL A 94 16.83 -6.36 -5.98
N ASP A 95 15.88 -7.01 -5.31
CA ASP A 95 15.97 -8.43 -4.95
C ASP A 95 15.33 -9.31 -6.03
N ARG A 96 14.18 -8.84 -6.57
CA ARG A 96 13.53 -9.41 -7.74
C ARG A 96 13.33 -8.32 -8.79
N GLN A 97 13.91 -8.53 -9.96
CA GLN A 97 13.82 -7.60 -11.07
C GLN A 97 12.39 -7.58 -11.66
N PRO A 98 11.73 -6.41 -11.73
CA PRO A 98 10.46 -6.29 -12.45
C PRO A 98 10.65 -6.55 -13.95
N PRO A 99 9.60 -7.04 -14.65
CA PRO A 99 9.67 -7.24 -16.09
C PRO A 99 10.03 -5.92 -16.79
N ALA A 100 10.84 -6.02 -17.85
CA ALA A 100 11.33 -4.86 -18.58
C ALA A 100 10.19 -4.01 -19.19
N THR A 101 9.06 -4.67 -19.49
CA THR A 101 7.85 -4.06 -20.03
C THR A 101 6.66 -4.60 -19.25
N LEU A 102 5.81 -3.70 -18.74
CA LEU A 102 4.54 -4.06 -18.12
C LEU A 102 3.50 -4.43 -19.21
N GLU A 103 2.48 -5.19 -18.85
CA GLU A 103 1.39 -5.60 -19.74
C GLU A 103 0.29 -4.53 -19.78
N ARG A 104 -0.17 -4.18 -20.98
CA ARG A 104 -1.06 -3.02 -21.21
C ARG A 104 -2.38 -3.06 -20.46
N GLN A 105 -2.94 -4.25 -20.23
CA GLN A 105 -4.26 -4.46 -19.63
C GLN A 105 -4.18 -5.07 -18.23
N ARG A 106 -3.01 -5.03 -17.61
CA ARG A 106 -2.76 -5.60 -16.29
C ARG A 106 -2.71 -4.48 -15.26
N THR A 107 -3.38 -4.71 -14.13
CA THR A 107 -3.26 -3.91 -12.92
C THR A 107 -2.06 -4.38 -12.13
N TYR A 108 -1.37 -3.43 -11.51
CA TYR A 108 -0.22 -3.66 -10.66
C TYR A 108 -0.44 -3.00 -9.32
N VAL A 109 -0.03 -3.67 -8.26
CA VAL A 109 -0.11 -3.18 -6.88
C VAL A 109 1.29 -3.08 -6.32
N LEU A 110 1.65 -1.92 -5.78
CA LEU A 110 2.93 -1.67 -5.11
C LEU A 110 2.65 -1.23 -3.67
N TYR A 111 3.36 -1.83 -2.72
CA TYR A 111 3.36 -1.35 -1.33
C TYR A 111 4.72 -1.58 -0.66
N GLY A 112 4.97 -0.81 0.40
CA GLY A 112 6.07 -1.02 1.34
C GLY A 112 5.65 -1.82 2.57
N ALA A 113 6.56 -2.62 3.13
CA ALA A 113 6.34 -3.37 4.37
C ALA A 113 7.63 -3.52 5.18
N THR A 114 7.49 -3.93 6.45
CA THR A 114 8.60 -4.51 7.19
C THR A 114 8.81 -5.97 6.80
N GLU A 115 10.06 -6.44 6.74
CA GLU A 115 10.38 -7.84 6.42
C GLU A 115 9.69 -8.85 7.36
N ASP A 116 9.41 -8.45 8.60
CA ASP A 116 8.72 -9.27 9.61
C ASP A 116 7.18 -9.20 9.52
N ASN A 117 6.63 -8.45 8.56
CA ASN A 117 5.20 -8.21 8.35
C ASN A 117 4.47 -7.58 9.56
N SER A 118 5.20 -6.87 10.42
CA SER A 118 4.59 -6.14 11.53
C SER A 118 3.94 -4.82 11.11
N TRP A 119 4.38 -4.23 9.98
CA TRP A 119 3.83 -2.99 9.42
C TRP A 119 3.81 -3.01 7.89
N SER A 120 2.86 -2.30 7.30
CA SER A 120 2.77 -2.06 5.87
C SER A 120 2.31 -0.65 5.57
N THR A 121 2.64 -0.12 4.40
CA THR A 121 1.99 1.09 3.90
C THR A 121 0.70 0.75 3.17
N THR A 122 -0.22 1.71 3.06
CA THR A 122 -1.29 1.65 2.06
C THR A 122 -0.69 1.51 0.67
N ASP A 123 -1.28 0.63 -0.15
CA ASP A 123 -0.78 0.33 -1.48
C ASP A 123 -1.17 1.39 -2.53
N VAL A 124 -0.50 1.31 -3.67
CA VAL A 124 -0.94 1.97 -4.90
C VAL A 124 -1.24 0.95 -5.97
N SER A 125 -2.44 1.03 -6.54
CA SER A 125 -2.83 0.33 -7.74
C SER A 125 -2.65 1.19 -8.99
N PHE A 126 -2.03 0.64 -10.03
CA PHE A 126 -1.82 1.34 -11.29
C PHE A 126 -1.81 0.44 -12.52
N THR A 127 -2.01 1.06 -13.68
CA THR A 127 -1.86 0.44 -15.00
C THR A 127 -0.82 1.19 -15.81
N LEU A 128 -0.41 0.64 -16.95
CA LEU A 128 0.40 1.37 -17.92
C LEU A 128 -0.26 2.66 -18.41
N ALA A 129 -1.59 2.70 -18.52
CA ALA A 129 -2.30 3.91 -18.91
C ALA A 129 -2.18 5.00 -17.83
N HIS A 130 -2.23 4.62 -16.55
CA HIS A 130 -2.00 5.55 -15.44
C HIS A 130 -0.57 6.11 -15.49
N LEU A 131 0.43 5.26 -15.70
CA LEU A 131 1.83 5.71 -15.84
C LEU A 131 2.02 6.66 -17.03
N ALA A 132 1.39 6.38 -18.17
CA ALA A 132 1.48 7.23 -19.35
C ALA A 132 0.76 8.59 -19.20
N ALA A 133 -0.23 8.67 -18.31
CA ALA A 133 -0.94 9.91 -17.99
C ALA A 133 -0.23 10.72 -16.88
N LEU A 134 0.68 10.11 -16.11
CA LEU A 134 1.44 10.80 -15.07
C LEU A 134 2.43 11.79 -15.69
N THR A 135 2.34 13.04 -15.23
CA THR A 135 3.38 14.04 -15.47
C THR A 135 4.51 13.82 -14.44
N PRO A 136 5.80 13.92 -14.81
CA PRO A 136 6.89 13.84 -13.85
C PRO A 136 6.69 14.81 -12.68
N GLY A 137 6.91 14.33 -11.45
CA GLY A 137 6.67 15.08 -10.22
C GLY A 137 5.22 15.04 -9.71
N ARG A 138 4.31 14.35 -10.41
CA ARG A 138 2.99 13.98 -9.89
C ARG A 138 2.99 12.53 -9.41
N VAL A 139 2.32 12.28 -8.29
CA VAL A 139 2.24 10.98 -7.66
C VAL A 139 0.81 10.48 -7.72
N ARG A 140 0.62 9.24 -8.19
CA ARG A 140 -0.61 8.49 -7.96
C ARG A 140 -0.50 7.72 -6.65
N TYR A 141 -1.51 7.78 -5.80
CA TYR A 141 -1.55 7.12 -4.49
C TYR A 141 -3.01 6.95 -4.05
N PHE A 142 -3.27 6.08 -3.07
CA PHE A 142 -4.60 5.94 -2.49
C PHE A 142 -4.90 7.11 -1.55
N GLY A 143 -5.98 7.84 -1.83
CA GLY A 143 -6.44 8.98 -1.02
C GLY A 143 -7.83 8.80 -0.42
N GLY A 144 -8.45 7.63 -0.62
CA GLY A 144 -9.80 7.34 -0.16
C GLY A 144 -10.90 8.04 -0.97
N GLU A 145 -12.11 8.07 -0.41
CA GLU A 145 -13.30 8.65 -1.03
C GLU A 145 -13.34 10.18 -0.90
N VAL A 146 -12.41 10.86 -1.57
CA VAL A 146 -12.28 12.32 -1.53
C VAL A 146 -12.50 12.96 -2.90
N PRO A 147 -12.88 14.25 -2.98
CA PRO A 147 -13.05 14.93 -4.26
C PRO A 147 -11.80 14.88 -5.13
N GLY A 148 -11.95 14.36 -6.36
CA GLY A 148 -10.85 14.23 -7.32
C GLY A 148 -10.20 12.85 -7.35
N ALA A 149 -10.55 11.95 -6.43
CA ALA A 149 -10.19 10.55 -6.51
C ALA A 149 -10.98 9.87 -7.64
N ASP A 150 -10.39 8.84 -8.24
CA ASP A 150 -11.14 7.94 -9.14
C ASP A 150 -12.10 7.04 -8.35
N ASP A 151 -12.89 6.23 -9.08
CA ASP A 151 -13.90 5.35 -8.48
C ASP A 151 -13.30 4.31 -7.51
N ASP A 152 -11.99 4.07 -7.57
CA ASP A 152 -11.24 3.16 -6.70
C ASP A 152 -10.51 3.89 -5.55
N GLY A 153 -10.74 5.21 -5.39
CA GLY A 153 -10.17 6.01 -4.30
C GLY A 153 -8.74 6.48 -4.52
N TYR A 154 -8.20 6.41 -5.74
CA TYR A 154 -6.85 6.87 -6.04
C TYR A 154 -6.84 8.30 -6.57
N LEU A 155 -5.90 9.09 -6.07
CA LEU A 155 -5.65 10.46 -6.48
C LEU A 155 -4.43 10.55 -7.37
N THR A 156 -4.28 11.70 -8.02
CA THR A 156 -2.99 12.13 -8.56
C THR A 156 -2.73 13.57 -8.12
N ALA A 157 -1.72 13.78 -7.28
CA ALA A 157 -1.35 15.10 -6.76
C ALA A 157 0.13 15.42 -7.05
N SER A 158 0.61 16.60 -6.63
CA SER A 158 2.06 16.86 -6.68
C SER A 158 2.77 16.00 -5.64
N ILE A 159 4.09 15.80 -5.82
CA ILE A 159 4.91 15.09 -4.83
C ILE A 159 4.97 15.83 -3.48
N GLU A 160 4.79 17.15 -3.49
CA GLU A 160 4.74 17.98 -2.29
C GLU A 160 3.44 17.76 -1.53
N ASP A 161 2.30 17.78 -2.23
CA ASP A 161 0.98 17.49 -1.66
C ASP A 161 0.94 16.05 -1.10
N PHE A 162 1.41 15.07 -1.88
CA PHE A 162 1.51 13.69 -1.39
C PHE A 162 2.31 13.59 -0.09
N ARG A 163 3.44 14.29 0.00
CA ARG A 163 4.28 14.26 1.20
C ARG A 163 3.60 14.94 2.41
N ALA A 164 2.78 15.95 2.19
CA ALA A 164 2.05 16.65 3.23
C ALA A 164 0.86 15.82 3.73
N ASP A 165 0.09 15.25 2.79
CA ASP A 165 -1.24 14.72 3.05
C ASP A 165 -1.23 13.21 3.39
N ALA A 166 -0.21 12.47 2.95
CA ALA A 166 -0.14 11.00 3.10
C ALA A 166 -0.22 10.48 4.54
N CYS A 167 -0.03 11.34 5.54
CA CYS A 167 -0.07 10.99 6.97
C CYS A 167 -1.25 11.65 7.71
N GLU A 168 -2.16 12.36 7.04
CA GLU A 168 -3.19 13.16 7.72
C GLU A 168 -4.36 12.33 8.29
N ASP A 169 -4.49 11.06 7.89
CA ASP A 169 -5.60 10.16 8.29
C ASP A 169 -5.15 8.78 8.86
N ASP A 170 -3.87 8.63 9.25
CA ASP A 170 -3.33 7.42 9.93
C ASP A 170 -3.65 7.39 11.45
#